data_AF-A0A8B5X1B9-F1
#
_entry.id   AF-A0A8B5X1B9-F1
#
_cell.length_a   1.000
_cell.length_b   1.000
_cell.length_c   1.000
_cell.angle_alpha   90.00
_cell.angle_beta   90.00
_cell.angle_gamma   90.00
#
_symmetry.space_group_name_H-M   'P 1'
#
loop_
_entity.id
_entity.type
_entity.pdbx_description
1 polymer ?
#
loop_
_entity_poly.entity_id
_entity_poly.type
_entity_poly.pdbx_seq_one_letter_code
_entity_poly.pdbx_strand_id
1 'polypeptide(L)'
;MSEFLQNDPQKQETLKKIIKRLHDGEPVENVRREFGKLIKNVAPDEIVAMEQALIREGLPVQEVQRLCDVHVDVFKSAMTAEGGKSGNISGHPVRTYREENKVAKRVLKSLKKRAKALAKGSPNEGAISAFADEWATFREIEKHYARKENQLCPYLERVGFTGPSQVMWGKHDEIRTVIKNISDNSAARNWSEMYTEVKELTAKVKRMIFMEEKILFPNALKKLSDDVWVAIRRGESEIGYAWITPGDVWDANLVASQTTRPADSTTTPTAPVAPELPASPRVDTSVSLDTGALTPERLNLMLKNLPVDVTYVDENDKVLYYSASAHRVFPRSPAIIGRDVQNCHPHKSVDVVNRIVESFRKKEKNVA
;
A
#
# COMPACT_ATOMS: atom_id res chain seq x y z
N MET A 1 7.82 25.60 -6.73
CA MET A 1 7.27 24.64 -5.75
C MET A 1 5.88 25.09 -5.29
N SER A 2 4.83 24.79 -6.05
CA SER A 2 3.43 24.89 -5.58
C SER A 2 2.42 24.13 -6.46
N GLU A 3 2.85 23.40 -7.49
CA GLU A 3 1.94 22.84 -8.51
C GLU A 3 1.41 21.42 -8.20
N PHE A 4 1.85 20.80 -7.11
CA PHE A 4 1.39 19.45 -6.72
C PHE A 4 0.34 19.40 -5.60
N LEU A 5 -0.08 20.56 -5.06
CA LEU A 5 -1.26 20.66 -4.19
C LEU A 5 -2.48 21.00 -5.05
N GLN A 6 -2.86 20.12 -5.97
CA GLN A 6 -4.17 20.25 -6.62
C GLN A 6 -5.23 19.86 -5.60
N ASN A 7 -5.79 20.87 -4.92
CA ASN A 7 -7.07 20.77 -4.23
C ASN A 7 -8.08 20.16 -5.20
N ASP A 8 -8.56 18.95 -4.93
CA ASP A 8 -9.64 18.35 -5.70
C ASP A 8 -10.93 19.18 -5.45
N PRO A 9 -11.41 19.95 -6.45
CA PRO A 9 -12.56 20.83 -6.26
C PRO A 9 -13.82 20.05 -5.90
N GLN A 10 -13.93 18.80 -6.35
CA GLN A 10 -15.07 17.94 -6.05
C GLN A 10 -15.07 17.48 -4.60
N LYS A 11 -13.89 17.19 -4.04
CA LYS A 11 -13.78 16.84 -2.62
C LYS A 11 -14.11 18.04 -1.74
N GLN A 12 -13.61 19.22 -2.08
CA GLN A 12 -13.93 20.45 -1.34
C GLN A 12 -15.43 20.75 -1.36
N GLU A 13 -16.08 20.62 -2.51
CA GLU A 13 -17.52 20.85 -2.62
C GLU A 13 -18.36 19.82 -1.83
N THR A 14 -17.91 18.57 -1.80
CA THR A 14 -18.56 17.53 -1.00
C THR A 14 -18.36 17.78 0.50
N LEU A 15 -17.17 18.22 0.91
CA LEU A 15 -16.89 18.63 2.28
C LEU A 15 -17.82 19.77 2.70
N LYS A 16 -17.98 20.81 1.86
CA LYS A 16 -18.91 21.92 2.10
C LYS A 16 -20.36 21.46 2.28
N LYS A 17 -20.84 20.52 1.46
CA LYS A 17 -22.20 19.96 1.59
C LYS A 17 -22.40 19.25 2.93
N ILE A 18 -21.41 18.49 3.38
CA ILE A 18 -21.46 17.82 4.69
C ILE A 18 -21.48 18.84 5.83
N ILE A 19 -20.66 19.90 5.72
CA ILE A 19 -20.59 20.98 6.72
C ILE A 19 -21.91 21.72 6.82
N LYS A 20 -22.53 22.05 5.69
CA LYS A 20 -23.83 22.73 5.67
C LYS A 20 -24.92 21.89 6.32
N ARG A 21 -24.94 20.58 6.06
CA ARG A 21 -25.87 19.62 6.67
C ARG A 21 -25.71 19.50 8.18
N LEU A 22 -24.47 19.49 8.67
CA LEU A 22 -24.18 19.51 10.11
C LEU A 22 -24.64 20.84 10.76
N HIS A 23 -24.44 21.97 10.08
CA HIS A 23 -24.92 23.27 10.54
C HIS A 23 -26.46 23.36 10.57
N ASP A 24 -27.13 22.73 9.61
CA ASP A 24 -28.59 22.63 9.55
C ASP A 24 -29.18 21.65 10.60
N GLY A 25 -28.36 21.08 11.48
CA GLY A 25 -28.77 20.27 12.63
C GLY A 25 -28.85 18.77 12.36
N GLU A 26 -28.27 18.27 11.25
CA GLU A 26 -28.25 16.83 10.98
C GLU A 26 -27.34 16.10 11.99
N PRO A 27 -27.78 14.97 12.57
CA PRO A 27 -26.96 14.20 13.49
C PRO A 27 -25.68 13.70 12.82
N VAL A 28 -24.57 13.83 13.53
CA VAL A 28 -23.22 13.41 13.12
C VAL A 28 -23.17 11.98 12.57
N GLU A 29 -23.96 11.06 13.13
CA GLU A 29 -24.00 9.67 12.69
C GLU A 29 -24.45 9.49 11.23
N ASN A 30 -25.24 10.42 10.68
CA ASN A 30 -25.75 10.33 9.32
C ASN A 30 -24.69 10.74 8.27
N VAL A 31 -23.81 11.67 8.62
CA VAL A 31 -22.76 12.18 7.73
C VAL A 31 -21.42 11.46 7.88
N ARG A 32 -21.24 10.72 8.98
CA ARG A 32 -20.01 9.97 9.33
C ARG A 32 -19.44 9.11 8.19
N ARG A 33 -20.31 8.36 7.52
CA ARG A 33 -19.93 7.44 6.42
C ARG A 33 -19.57 8.17 5.12
N GLU A 34 -20.14 9.36 4.91
CA GLU A 34 -19.87 10.17 3.72
C GLU A 34 -18.57 10.95 3.88
N PHE A 35 -18.35 11.48 5.09
CA PHE A 35 -17.12 12.18 5.46
C PHE A 35 -15.91 11.24 5.51
N GLY A 36 -16.05 10.04 6.10
CA GLY A 36 -14.99 9.03 6.14
C GLY A 36 -14.53 8.57 4.75
N LYS A 37 -15.43 8.51 3.76
CA LYS A 37 -15.08 8.22 2.36
C LYS A 37 -14.25 9.32 1.71
N LEU A 38 -14.50 10.57 2.10
CA LEU A 38 -13.85 11.74 1.52
C LEU A 38 -12.39 11.88 1.98
N ILE A 39 -12.14 11.64 3.27
CA ILE A 39 -10.83 11.82 3.91
C ILE A 39 -9.91 10.59 3.76
N LYS A 40 -10.47 9.46 3.33
CA LYS A 40 -9.81 8.15 3.15
C LYS A 40 -8.40 8.16 2.55
N ASN A 41 -8.10 9.12 1.67
CA ASN A 41 -6.82 9.24 0.96
C ASN A 41 -6.28 10.69 0.96
N VAL A 42 -6.69 11.53 1.91
CA VAL A 42 -6.30 12.93 1.98
C VAL A 42 -5.07 13.04 2.87
N ALA A 43 -3.98 13.62 2.38
CA ALA A 43 -2.79 13.82 3.20
C ALA A 43 -3.09 14.82 4.34
N PRO A 44 -2.41 14.76 5.50
CA PRO A 44 -2.62 15.72 6.58
C PRO A 44 -2.52 17.18 6.12
N ASP A 45 -1.57 17.49 5.23
CA ASP A 45 -1.40 18.84 4.66
C ASP A 45 -2.55 19.24 3.71
N GLU A 46 -3.17 18.26 3.04
CA GLU A 46 -4.35 18.48 2.19
C GLU A 46 -5.60 18.74 3.04
N ILE A 47 -5.72 18.08 4.21
CA ILE A 47 -6.77 18.39 5.20
C ILE A 47 -6.61 19.84 5.69
N VAL A 48 -5.40 20.24 6.08
CA VAL A 48 -5.11 21.61 6.52
C VAL A 48 -5.39 22.61 5.38
N ALA A 49 -5.02 22.28 4.14
CA ALA A 49 -5.31 23.14 2.99
C ALA A 49 -6.82 23.27 2.72
N MET A 50 -7.59 22.19 2.89
CA MET A 50 -9.05 22.20 2.77
C MET A 50 -9.70 23.03 3.90
N GLU A 51 -9.24 22.88 5.14
CA GLU A 51 -9.69 23.69 6.29
C GLU A 51 -9.41 25.18 6.06
N GLN A 52 -8.21 25.52 5.61
CA GLN A 52 -7.84 26.90 5.28
C GLN A 52 -8.66 27.46 4.12
N ALA A 53 -8.99 26.65 3.11
CA ALA A 53 -9.86 27.05 2.02
C ALA A 53 -11.28 27.36 2.51
N LEU A 54 -11.84 26.51 3.40
CA LEU A 54 -13.15 26.73 4.00
C LEU A 54 -13.21 28.02 4.85
N ILE A 55 -12.16 28.30 5.63
CA ILE A 55 -12.05 29.55 6.41
C ILE A 55 -12.01 30.77 5.48
N ARG A 56 -11.23 30.71 4.39
CA ARG A 56 -11.15 31.81 3.41
C ARG A 56 -12.47 32.07 2.69
N GLU A 57 -13.29 31.04 2.50
CA GLU A 57 -14.61 31.14 1.89
C GLU A 57 -15.70 31.63 2.87
N GLY A 58 -15.32 31.98 4.10
CA GLY A 58 -16.20 32.63 5.07
C GLY A 58 -16.82 31.67 6.09
N LEU A 59 -16.36 30.42 6.15
CA LEU A 59 -16.83 29.48 7.18
C LEU A 59 -16.18 29.82 8.54
N PRO A 60 -16.96 29.91 9.63
CA PRO A 60 -16.40 30.24 10.94
C PRO A 60 -15.40 29.19 11.41
N VAL A 61 -14.25 29.64 11.95
CA VAL A 61 -13.19 28.76 12.48
C VAL A 61 -13.73 27.79 13.54
N GLN A 62 -14.73 28.20 14.31
CA GLN A 62 -15.37 27.36 15.33
C GLN A 62 -16.13 26.15 14.74
N GLU A 63 -16.71 26.29 13.55
CA GLU A 63 -17.40 25.19 12.86
C GLU A 63 -16.39 24.21 12.24
N VAL A 64 -15.24 24.73 11.77
CA VAL A 64 -14.10 23.89 11.32
C VAL A 64 -13.55 23.06 12.49
N GLN A 65 -13.41 23.66 13.68
CA GLN A 65 -12.97 22.96 14.89
C GLN A 65 -13.96 21.87 15.35
N ARG A 66 -15.27 22.12 15.26
CA ARG A 66 -16.30 21.11 15.59
C ARG A 66 -16.19 19.84 14.73
N LEU A 67 -15.77 19.96 13.48
CA LEU A 67 -15.54 18.78 12.60
C LEU A 67 -14.34 17.96 13.07
N CYS A 68 -13.27 18.62 13.51
CA CYS A 68 -12.11 17.94 14.11
C CYS A 68 -12.52 17.20 15.39
N ASP A 69 -13.33 17.84 16.23
CA ASP A 69 -13.80 17.24 17.49
C ASP A 69 -14.71 16.04 17.24
N VAL A 70 -15.62 16.13 16.26
CA VAL A 70 -16.46 15.00 15.81
C VAL A 70 -15.62 13.83 15.33
N HIS A 71 -14.56 14.09 14.57
CA HIS A 71 -13.62 13.07 14.10
C HIS A 71 -12.85 12.38 15.22
N VAL A 72 -12.34 13.18 16.16
CA VAL A 72 -11.63 12.68 17.33
C VAL A 72 -12.57 11.92 18.26
N ASP A 73 -13.82 12.36 18.43
CA ASP A 73 -14.81 11.70 19.28
C ASP A 73 -15.33 10.40 18.66
N VAL A 74 -15.51 10.34 17.35
CA VAL A 74 -15.79 9.10 16.61
C VAL A 74 -14.66 8.09 16.78
N PHE A 75 -13.40 8.55 16.70
CA PHE A 75 -12.23 7.71 16.92
C PHE A 75 -12.12 7.25 18.39
N LYS A 76 -12.21 8.18 19.36
CA LYS A 76 -12.15 7.90 20.80
C LYS A 76 -13.27 6.96 21.24
N SER A 77 -14.49 7.17 20.76
CA SER A 77 -15.64 6.29 21.05
C SER A 77 -15.44 4.89 20.48
N ALA A 78 -14.81 4.77 19.31
CA ALA A 78 -14.42 3.47 18.76
C ALA A 78 -13.29 2.80 19.58
N MET A 79 -12.32 3.58 20.10
CA MET A 79 -11.25 3.07 20.97
C MET A 79 -11.75 2.59 22.34
N THR A 80 -12.69 3.33 22.95
CA THR A 80 -13.26 3.01 24.27
C THR A 80 -14.29 1.88 24.21
N ALA A 81 -15.11 1.79 23.15
CA ALA A 81 -16.09 0.72 22.97
C ALA A 81 -15.43 -0.66 22.70
N GLU A 82 -14.24 -0.71 22.11
CA GLU A 82 -13.56 -1.97 21.77
C GLU A 82 -12.44 -2.40 22.76
N GLY A 83 -12.41 -1.82 23.95
CA GLY A 83 -11.59 -2.32 25.07
C GLY A 83 -10.08 -2.00 24.97
N GLY A 84 -9.72 -0.85 24.37
CA GLY A 84 -8.38 -0.28 24.49
C GLY A 84 -7.26 -0.97 23.70
N LYS A 85 -7.57 -1.92 22.80
CA LYS A 85 -6.57 -2.53 21.89
C LYS A 85 -6.82 -2.05 20.47
N SER A 86 -5.99 -1.08 20.02
CA SER A 86 -6.00 -0.50 18.66
C SER A 86 -6.19 -1.54 17.53
N GLY A 87 -5.60 -2.73 17.69
CA GLY A 87 -5.69 -3.84 16.74
C GLY A 87 -7.08 -4.47 16.51
N ASN A 88 -8.10 -4.08 17.27
CA ASN A 88 -9.48 -4.50 17.02
C ASN A 88 -10.29 -3.46 16.24
N ILE A 89 -9.81 -2.23 16.06
CA ILE A 89 -10.59 -1.16 15.44
C ILE A 89 -10.74 -1.41 13.94
N SER A 90 -11.95 -1.19 13.42
CA SER A 90 -12.28 -1.38 12.01
C SER A 90 -11.35 -0.53 11.14
N GLY A 91 -10.62 -1.13 10.21
CA GLY A 91 -9.62 -0.43 9.39
C GLY A 91 -8.17 -0.55 9.89
N HIS A 92 -7.94 -1.00 11.12
CA HIS A 92 -6.58 -1.32 11.58
C HIS A 92 -6.03 -2.54 10.83
N PRO A 93 -4.77 -2.55 10.35
CA PRO A 93 -4.22 -3.67 9.55
C PRO A 93 -4.38 -5.06 10.18
N VAL A 94 -4.14 -5.19 11.49
CA VAL A 94 -4.38 -6.45 12.24
C VAL A 94 -5.83 -6.93 12.19
N ARG A 95 -6.83 -6.03 12.26
CA ARG A 95 -8.24 -6.41 12.10
C ARG A 95 -8.49 -6.93 10.70
N THR A 96 -7.96 -6.25 9.68
CA THR A 96 -8.04 -6.68 8.28
C THR A 96 -7.52 -8.11 8.12
N TYR A 97 -6.31 -8.42 8.62
CA TYR A 97 -5.77 -9.79 8.56
C TYR A 97 -6.67 -10.81 9.28
N ARG A 98 -7.21 -10.46 10.45
CA ARG A 98 -8.12 -11.37 11.19
C ARG A 98 -9.44 -11.62 10.46
N GLU A 99 -9.97 -10.62 9.78
CA GLU A 99 -11.18 -10.75 8.96
C GLU A 99 -10.92 -11.62 7.73
N GLU A 100 -9.78 -11.47 7.06
CA GLU A 100 -9.34 -12.36 5.98
C GLU A 100 -9.20 -13.80 6.46
N ASN A 101 -8.65 -14.03 7.66
CA ASN A 101 -8.57 -15.36 8.25
C ASN A 101 -9.93 -16.02 8.46
N LYS A 102 -10.96 -15.24 8.82
CA LYS A 102 -12.34 -15.74 8.92
C LYS A 102 -12.89 -16.12 7.54
N VAL A 103 -12.59 -15.34 6.51
CA VAL A 103 -12.99 -15.66 5.12
C VAL A 103 -12.27 -16.89 4.61
N ALA A 104 -10.94 -16.97 4.79
CA ALA A 104 -10.11 -18.11 4.42
C ALA A 104 -10.66 -19.42 5.00
N LYS A 105 -11.03 -19.43 6.29
CA LYS A 105 -11.66 -20.60 6.95
C LYS A 105 -12.96 -21.04 6.25
N ARG A 106 -13.79 -20.11 5.78
CA ARG A 106 -15.06 -20.40 5.09
C ARG A 106 -14.82 -20.93 3.68
N VAL A 107 -14.00 -20.25 2.89
CA VAL A 107 -13.63 -20.67 1.52
C VAL A 107 -13.00 -22.07 1.55
N LEU A 108 -12.05 -22.30 2.46
CA LEU A 108 -11.39 -23.59 2.62
C LEU A 108 -12.36 -24.73 2.99
N LYS A 109 -13.38 -24.45 3.81
CA LYS A 109 -14.43 -25.42 4.14
C LYS A 109 -15.27 -25.77 2.89
N SER A 110 -15.63 -24.77 2.10
CA SER A 110 -16.37 -24.96 0.83
C SER A 110 -15.53 -25.75 -0.17
N LEU A 111 -14.28 -25.34 -0.40
CA LEU A 111 -13.31 -25.98 -1.28
C LEU A 111 -13.14 -27.47 -0.94
N LYS A 112 -12.93 -27.80 0.34
CA LYS A 112 -12.81 -29.18 0.79
C LYS A 112 -14.06 -30.02 0.51
N LYS A 113 -15.26 -29.43 0.64
CA LYS A 113 -16.53 -30.11 0.33
C LYS A 113 -16.63 -30.41 -1.17
N ARG A 114 -16.28 -29.45 -2.03
CA ARG A 114 -16.28 -29.62 -3.49
C ARG A 114 -15.25 -30.66 -3.95
N ALA A 115 -14.01 -30.57 -3.46
CA ALA A 115 -12.96 -31.56 -3.74
C ALA A 115 -13.38 -32.99 -3.34
N LYS A 116 -14.04 -33.15 -2.18
CA LYS A 116 -14.57 -34.45 -1.74
C LYS A 116 -15.64 -35.00 -2.69
N ALA A 117 -16.47 -34.13 -3.26
CA ALA A 117 -17.50 -34.55 -4.20
C ALA A 117 -16.88 -35.03 -5.52
N LEU A 118 -15.86 -34.33 -6.02
CA LEU A 118 -15.11 -34.73 -7.22
C LEU A 118 -14.40 -36.08 -7.05
N ALA A 119 -13.84 -36.35 -5.87
CA ALA A 119 -13.14 -37.60 -5.59
C ALA A 119 -14.04 -38.85 -5.45
N LYS A 120 -15.37 -38.69 -5.33
CA LYS A 120 -16.30 -39.79 -5.01
C LYS A 120 -16.98 -40.44 -6.22
N GLY A 121 -16.68 -40.04 -7.45
CA GLY A 121 -17.30 -40.62 -8.65
C GLY A 121 -16.77 -40.00 -9.94
N SER A 122 -17.56 -40.08 -11.02
CA SER A 122 -17.30 -39.38 -12.28
C SER A 122 -17.92 -37.98 -12.20
N PRO A 123 -17.15 -36.91 -11.93
CA PRO A 123 -17.72 -35.59 -11.80
C PRO A 123 -18.24 -35.08 -13.14
N ASN A 124 -19.40 -34.44 -13.13
CA ASN A 124 -19.89 -33.71 -14.29
C ASN A 124 -19.12 -32.38 -14.46
N GLU A 125 -19.15 -31.82 -15.65
CA GLU A 125 -18.46 -30.56 -15.96
C GLU A 125 -18.93 -29.39 -15.07
N GLY A 126 -20.19 -29.40 -14.62
CA GLY A 126 -20.69 -28.41 -13.67
C GLY A 126 -20.01 -28.47 -12.30
N ALA A 127 -19.74 -29.66 -11.76
CA ALA A 127 -19.01 -29.83 -10.52
C ALA A 127 -17.54 -29.43 -10.65
N ILE A 128 -16.92 -29.71 -11.80
CA ILE A 128 -15.55 -29.31 -12.12
C ILE A 128 -15.45 -27.77 -12.18
N SER A 129 -16.34 -27.11 -12.93
CA SER A 129 -16.42 -25.64 -12.99
C SER A 129 -16.61 -25.03 -11.61
N ALA A 130 -17.55 -25.55 -10.82
CA ALA A 130 -17.81 -25.02 -9.50
C ALA A 130 -16.64 -25.21 -8.51
N PHE A 131 -15.81 -26.23 -8.70
CA PHE A 131 -14.54 -26.35 -7.97
C PHE A 131 -13.51 -25.34 -8.48
N ALA A 132 -13.40 -25.15 -9.79
CA ALA A 132 -12.48 -24.18 -10.38
C ALA A 132 -12.77 -22.74 -9.91
N ASP A 133 -14.04 -22.34 -9.84
CA ASP A 133 -14.46 -21.02 -9.33
C ASP A 133 -14.08 -20.83 -7.85
N GLU A 134 -14.34 -21.85 -7.03
CA GLU A 134 -13.97 -21.83 -5.61
C GLU A 134 -12.44 -21.86 -5.42
N TRP A 135 -11.72 -22.58 -6.28
CA TRP A 135 -10.27 -22.63 -6.30
C TRP A 135 -9.67 -21.28 -6.66
N ALA A 136 -10.18 -20.61 -7.70
CA ALA A 136 -9.80 -19.25 -8.06
C ALA A 136 -10.06 -18.28 -6.90
N THR A 137 -11.21 -18.40 -6.22
CA THR A 137 -11.52 -17.62 -5.02
C THR A 137 -10.51 -17.90 -3.90
N PHE A 138 -10.14 -19.16 -3.66
CA PHE A 138 -9.16 -19.51 -2.63
C PHE A 138 -7.76 -18.95 -2.93
N ARG A 139 -7.36 -18.91 -4.20
CA ARG A 139 -6.02 -18.44 -4.63
C ARG A 139 -5.70 -17.01 -4.22
N GLU A 140 -6.71 -16.19 -3.96
CA GLU A 140 -6.54 -14.85 -3.42
C GLU A 140 -5.83 -14.82 -2.05
N ILE A 141 -5.74 -15.96 -1.35
CA ILE A 141 -4.94 -16.09 -0.11
C ILE A 141 -3.47 -15.68 -0.29
N GLU A 142 -2.93 -15.76 -1.51
CA GLU A 142 -1.57 -15.30 -1.82
C GLU A 142 -1.40 -13.80 -1.53
N LYS A 143 -2.42 -12.96 -1.77
CA LYS A 143 -2.37 -11.53 -1.43
C LYS A 143 -2.26 -11.33 0.08
N HIS A 144 -2.96 -12.14 0.86
CA HIS A 144 -2.89 -12.10 2.32
C HIS A 144 -1.48 -12.48 2.82
N TYR A 145 -0.85 -13.50 2.22
CA TYR A 145 0.54 -13.88 2.53
C TYR A 145 1.54 -12.81 2.11
N ALA A 146 1.45 -12.34 0.86
CA ALA A 146 2.32 -11.30 0.31
C ALA A 146 2.27 -10.00 1.12
N ARG A 147 1.08 -9.58 1.59
CA ARG A 147 0.97 -8.41 2.48
C ARG A 147 1.72 -8.61 3.80
N LYS A 148 1.60 -9.76 4.45
CA LYS A 148 2.35 -9.99 5.70
C LYS A 148 3.85 -10.03 5.43
N GLU A 149 4.27 -10.75 4.41
CA GLU A 149 5.67 -10.95 4.03
C GLU A 149 6.37 -9.64 3.67
N ASN A 150 5.71 -8.78 2.88
CA ASN A 150 6.32 -7.58 2.33
C ASN A 150 6.01 -6.30 3.12
N GLN A 151 4.99 -6.31 4.00
CA GLN A 151 4.57 -5.09 4.72
C GLN A 151 4.52 -5.24 6.23
N LEU A 152 4.35 -6.43 6.80
CA LEU A 152 4.35 -6.61 8.26
C LEU A 152 5.70 -7.13 8.78
N CYS A 153 6.21 -8.19 8.15
CA CYS A 153 7.47 -8.84 8.53
C CYS A 153 8.68 -7.88 8.52
N PRO A 154 8.87 -6.97 7.53
CA PRO A 154 10.03 -6.10 7.52
C PRO A 154 10.10 -5.16 8.73
N TYR A 155 8.95 -4.70 9.23
CA TYR A 155 8.90 -3.87 10.44
C TYR A 155 9.11 -4.70 11.71
N LEU A 156 8.60 -5.93 11.76
CA LEU A 156 8.83 -6.86 12.87
C LEU A 156 10.31 -7.25 12.99
N GLU A 157 10.99 -7.42 11.86
CA GLU A 157 12.42 -7.75 11.81
C GLU A 157 13.28 -6.61 12.36
N ARG A 158 12.91 -5.35 12.08
CA ARG A 158 13.58 -4.16 12.63
C ARG A 158 13.51 -4.09 14.16
N VAL A 159 12.47 -4.64 14.77
CA VAL A 159 12.30 -4.70 16.24
C VAL A 159 12.75 -6.06 16.83
N GLY A 160 13.60 -6.79 16.11
CA GLY A 160 14.23 -8.03 16.57
C GLY A 160 13.32 -9.26 16.58
N PHE A 161 12.21 -9.25 15.85
CA PHE A 161 11.28 -10.39 15.72
C PHE A 161 11.54 -11.22 14.44
N THR A 162 12.81 -11.47 14.11
CA THR A 162 13.25 -12.06 12.84
C THR A 162 13.05 -13.58 12.73
N GLY A 163 13.33 -14.34 13.80
CA GLY A 163 13.21 -15.80 13.75
C GLY A 163 11.78 -16.28 13.44
N PRO A 164 10.75 -15.79 14.16
CA PRO A 164 9.37 -16.16 13.87
C PRO A 164 8.85 -15.70 12.51
N SER A 165 9.29 -14.54 11.98
CA SER A 165 8.87 -14.07 10.64
C SER A 165 9.39 -14.99 9.53
N GLN A 166 10.66 -15.38 9.60
CA GLN A 166 11.29 -16.30 8.64
C GLN A 166 10.64 -17.70 8.66
N VAL A 167 10.32 -18.23 9.85
CA VAL A 167 9.62 -19.52 9.98
C VAL A 167 8.23 -19.46 9.37
N MET A 168 7.53 -18.33 9.50
CA MET A 168 6.21 -18.17 8.86
C MET A 168 6.31 -18.09 7.35
N TRP A 169 7.34 -17.44 6.80
CA TRP A 169 7.59 -17.42 5.37
C TRP A 169 7.83 -18.82 4.81
N GLY A 170 8.72 -19.61 5.41
CA GLY A 170 8.96 -20.98 4.96
C GLY A 170 7.69 -21.85 4.98
N LYS A 171 6.79 -21.62 5.95
CA LYS A 171 5.49 -22.28 5.97
C LYS A 171 4.53 -21.79 4.88
N HIS A 172 4.60 -20.53 4.46
CA HIS A 172 3.85 -20.09 3.28
C HIS A 172 4.38 -20.79 2.02
N ASP A 173 5.69 -21.02 1.89
CA ASP A 173 6.27 -21.73 0.74
C ASP A 173 5.86 -23.21 0.69
N GLU A 174 5.78 -23.88 1.85
CA GLU A 174 5.16 -25.21 1.94
C GLU A 174 3.70 -25.19 1.45
N ILE A 175 2.92 -24.17 1.83
CA ILE A 175 1.53 -24.02 1.39
C ILE A 175 1.46 -23.77 -0.12
N ARG A 176 2.33 -22.93 -0.67
CA ARG A 176 2.43 -22.64 -2.12
C ARG A 176 2.75 -23.90 -2.92
N THR A 177 3.61 -24.76 -2.38
CA THR A 177 3.93 -26.06 -3.00
C THR A 177 2.68 -26.94 -3.11
N VAL A 178 1.91 -27.07 -2.02
CA VAL A 178 0.63 -27.81 -2.05
C VAL A 178 -0.38 -27.17 -3.00
N ILE A 179 -0.46 -25.84 -3.05
CA ILE A 179 -1.32 -25.11 -4.00
C ILE A 179 -0.96 -25.45 -5.45
N LYS A 180 0.34 -25.53 -5.77
CA LYS A 180 0.81 -25.94 -7.08
C LYS A 180 0.36 -27.38 -7.39
N ASN A 181 0.61 -28.33 -6.48
CA ASN A 181 0.22 -29.74 -6.65
C ASN A 181 -1.30 -29.92 -6.87
N ILE A 182 -2.14 -29.14 -6.17
CA ILE A 182 -3.59 -29.16 -6.39
C ILE A 182 -3.95 -28.70 -7.79
N SER A 183 -3.28 -27.66 -8.29
CA SER A 183 -3.51 -27.13 -9.64
C SER A 183 -3.12 -28.16 -10.70
N ASP A 184 -1.97 -28.82 -10.53
CA ASP A 184 -1.47 -29.84 -11.44
C ASP A 184 -2.37 -31.08 -11.45
N ASN A 185 -2.78 -31.58 -10.27
CA ASN A 185 -3.70 -32.70 -10.16
C ASN A 185 -5.11 -32.39 -10.69
N SER A 186 -5.59 -31.14 -10.53
CA SER A 186 -6.86 -30.70 -11.10
C SER A 186 -6.80 -30.69 -12.64
N ALA A 187 -5.70 -30.23 -13.23
CA ALA A 187 -5.50 -30.23 -14.67
C ALA A 187 -5.40 -31.66 -15.25
N ALA A 188 -4.72 -32.56 -14.54
CA ALA A 188 -4.63 -33.97 -14.88
C ALA A 188 -5.92 -34.77 -14.58
N ARG A 189 -6.97 -34.12 -14.05
CA ARG A 189 -8.22 -34.76 -13.60
C ARG A 189 -8.01 -35.89 -12.59
N ASN A 190 -6.93 -35.82 -11.81
CA ASN A 190 -6.62 -36.77 -10.75
C ASN A 190 -7.32 -36.36 -9.43
N TRP A 191 -8.64 -36.57 -9.39
CA TRP A 191 -9.50 -36.06 -8.31
C TRP A 191 -9.22 -36.68 -6.94
N SER A 192 -8.78 -37.95 -6.90
CA SER A 192 -8.46 -38.63 -5.65
C SER A 192 -7.23 -38.01 -4.97
N GLU A 193 -6.15 -37.81 -5.73
CA GLU A 193 -4.92 -37.21 -5.23
C GLU A 193 -5.14 -35.73 -4.89
N MET A 194 -5.82 -35.00 -5.76
CA MET A 194 -6.22 -33.61 -5.50
C MET A 194 -6.98 -33.47 -4.18
N TYR A 195 -7.90 -34.38 -3.85
CA TYR A 195 -8.61 -34.33 -2.58
C TYR A 195 -7.70 -34.62 -1.38
N THR A 196 -6.67 -35.45 -1.54
CA THR A 196 -5.64 -35.66 -0.52
C THR A 196 -4.85 -34.38 -0.25
N GLU A 197 -4.38 -33.73 -1.31
CA GLU A 197 -3.68 -32.44 -1.22
C GLU A 197 -4.57 -31.34 -0.64
N VAL A 198 -5.87 -31.27 -1.00
CA VAL A 198 -6.81 -30.31 -0.39
C VAL A 198 -7.00 -30.55 1.12
N LYS A 199 -6.95 -31.81 1.60
CA LYS A 199 -6.96 -32.09 3.06
C LYS A 199 -5.70 -31.57 3.73
N GLU A 200 -4.54 -31.78 3.11
CA GLU A 200 -3.25 -31.29 3.60
C GLU A 200 -3.22 -29.76 3.64
N LEU A 201 -3.56 -29.10 2.53
CA LEU A 201 -3.73 -27.66 2.44
C LEU A 201 -4.62 -27.13 3.57
N THR A 202 -5.75 -27.81 3.82
CA THR A 202 -6.67 -27.42 4.88
C THR A 202 -6.00 -27.42 6.26
N ALA A 203 -5.17 -28.42 6.54
CA ALA A 203 -4.47 -28.52 7.81
C ALA A 203 -3.37 -27.45 7.92
N LYS A 204 -2.59 -27.24 6.86
CA LYS A 204 -1.51 -26.23 6.84
C LYS A 204 -2.05 -24.81 6.99
N VAL A 205 -3.07 -24.43 6.22
CA VAL A 205 -3.69 -23.08 6.31
C VAL A 205 -4.30 -22.84 7.68
N LYS A 206 -5.00 -23.82 8.27
CA LYS A 206 -5.55 -23.68 9.64
C LYS A 206 -4.45 -23.48 10.68
N ARG A 207 -3.32 -24.20 10.54
CA ARG A 207 -2.16 -24.04 11.42
C ARG A 207 -1.54 -22.65 11.26
N MET A 208 -1.43 -22.16 10.02
CA MET A 208 -0.93 -20.81 9.74
C MET A 208 -1.81 -19.74 10.39
N ILE A 209 -3.13 -19.81 10.20
CA ILE A 209 -4.08 -18.89 10.85
C ILE A 209 -3.96 -18.93 12.38
N PHE A 210 -3.76 -20.11 12.97
CA PHE A 210 -3.53 -20.23 14.41
C PHE A 210 -2.24 -19.51 14.85
N MET A 211 -1.13 -19.73 14.15
CA MET A 211 0.14 -19.06 14.43
C MET A 211 0.00 -17.54 14.29
N GLU A 212 -0.74 -17.06 13.29
CA GLU A 212 -1.01 -15.64 13.12
C GLU A 212 -1.83 -15.04 14.27
N GLU A 213 -2.97 -15.65 14.58
CA GLU A 213 -3.90 -15.15 15.59
C GLU A 213 -3.33 -15.22 17.01
N LYS A 214 -2.49 -16.23 17.29
CA LYS A 214 -1.97 -16.51 18.65
C LYS A 214 -0.54 -16.05 18.89
N ILE A 215 0.26 -15.89 17.84
CA ILE A 215 1.68 -15.56 17.95
C ILE A 215 1.98 -14.25 17.22
N LEU A 216 1.77 -14.19 15.90
CA LEU A 216 2.19 -13.03 15.10
C LEU A 216 1.50 -11.74 15.52
N PHE A 217 0.16 -11.69 15.44
CA PHE A 217 -0.58 -10.44 15.67
C PHE A 217 -0.49 -9.94 17.12
N PRO A 218 -0.57 -10.80 18.16
CA PRO A 218 -0.37 -10.33 19.53
C PRO A 218 1.03 -9.76 19.77
N ASN A 219 2.07 -10.34 19.17
CA ASN A 219 3.43 -9.80 19.30
C ASN A 219 3.61 -8.52 18.48
N ALA A 220 3.04 -8.45 17.28
CA ALA A 220 3.09 -7.25 16.45
C ALA A 220 2.44 -6.06 17.15
N LEU A 221 1.24 -6.23 17.73
CA LEU A 221 0.56 -5.17 18.47
C LEU A 221 1.31 -4.71 19.73
N LYS A 222 2.18 -5.56 20.31
CA LYS A 222 3.00 -5.20 21.48
C LYS A 222 4.30 -4.52 21.10
N LYS A 223 4.83 -4.79 19.91
CA LYS A 223 6.18 -4.38 19.49
C LYS A 223 6.19 -3.21 18.52
N LEU A 224 5.12 -3.03 17.74
CA LEU A 224 5.01 -1.99 16.75
C LEU A 224 4.21 -0.81 17.30
N SER A 225 4.72 0.38 17.09
CA SER A 225 4.09 1.65 17.44
C SER A 225 3.03 2.05 16.41
N ASP A 226 2.18 3.02 16.78
CA ASP A 226 1.06 3.45 15.95
C ASP A 226 1.50 4.11 14.63
N ASP A 227 2.61 4.83 14.61
CA ASP A 227 3.25 5.39 13.40
C ASP A 227 3.68 4.32 12.40
N VAL A 228 4.16 3.17 12.88
CA VAL A 228 4.45 2.02 12.01
C VAL A 228 3.16 1.45 11.44
N TRP A 229 2.09 1.34 12.23
CA TRP A 229 0.79 0.90 11.74
C TRP A 229 0.22 1.85 10.68
N VAL A 230 0.46 3.16 10.80
CA VAL A 230 0.12 4.17 9.78
C VAL A 230 0.85 3.88 8.48
N ALA A 231 2.17 3.66 8.54
CA ALA A 231 2.97 3.34 7.37
C ALA A 231 2.51 2.04 6.69
N ILE A 232 2.23 1.00 7.48
CA ILE A 232 1.69 -0.26 6.97
C ILE A 232 0.36 -0.02 6.27
N ARG A 233 -0.58 0.69 6.92
CA ARG A 233 -1.92 0.96 6.36
C ARG A 233 -1.88 1.67 5.02
N ARG A 234 -0.97 2.64 4.86
CA ARG A 234 -0.76 3.39 3.62
C ARG A 234 -0.18 2.52 2.49
N GLY A 235 0.70 1.58 2.82
CA GLY A 235 1.29 0.67 1.84
C GLY A 235 0.34 -0.44 1.36
N GLU A 236 -0.69 -0.82 2.13
CA GLU A 236 -1.52 -2.00 1.82
C GLU A 236 -2.15 -2.00 0.42
N SER A 237 -2.40 -0.82 -0.18
CA SER A 237 -2.96 -0.72 -1.54
C SER A 237 -2.03 -1.19 -2.65
N GLU A 238 -0.71 -1.22 -2.43
CA GLU A 238 0.26 -1.68 -3.45
C GLU A 238 0.11 -3.17 -3.78
N ILE A 239 -0.29 -3.97 -2.78
CA ILE A 239 -0.50 -5.43 -2.92
C ILE A 239 -2.01 -5.74 -3.02
N GLY A 240 -2.84 -4.99 -2.30
CA GLY A 240 -4.29 -5.19 -2.24
C GLY A 240 -4.71 -6.30 -1.29
N TYR A 241 -6.02 -6.54 -1.21
CA TYR A 241 -6.64 -7.45 -0.22
C TYR A 241 -7.14 -8.74 -0.88
N ALA A 242 -7.20 -9.84 -0.12
CA ALA A 242 -7.59 -11.15 -0.64
C ALA A 242 -9.10 -11.24 -0.92
N TRP A 243 -9.93 -10.91 0.07
CA TRP A 243 -11.39 -11.08 -0.06
C TRP A 243 -12.22 -9.95 0.53
N ILE A 244 -11.58 -9.02 1.25
CA ILE A 244 -12.29 -7.99 2.00
C ILE A 244 -11.85 -6.62 1.54
N THR A 245 -12.71 -5.65 1.80
CA THR A 245 -12.32 -4.24 1.83
C THR A 245 -12.16 -3.86 3.30
N PRO A 246 -11.01 -3.30 3.73
CA PRO A 246 -10.84 -2.85 5.10
C PRO A 246 -11.88 -1.80 5.47
N GLY A 247 -12.22 -1.77 6.74
CA GLY A 247 -12.98 -0.66 7.32
C GLY A 247 -12.22 0.67 7.29
N ASP A 248 -12.91 1.71 7.71
CA ASP A 248 -12.52 3.12 7.61
C ASP A 248 -12.54 3.85 8.96
N VAL A 249 -12.74 3.13 10.07
CA VAL A 249 -12.85 3.75 11.41
C VAL A 249 -11.46 4.09 11.99
N TRP A 250 -10.46 3.27 11.69
CA TRP A 250 -9.07 3.54 12.02
C TRP A 250 -8.45 4.37 10.90
N ASP A 251 -8.25 5.66 11.16
CA ASP A 251 -7.69 6.62 10.21
C ASP A 251 -6.21 6.86 10.50
N ALA A 252 -5.38 6.51 9.52
CA ALA A 252 -3.93 6.67 9.57
C ALA A 252 -3.49 8.13 9.78
N ASN A 253 -4.24 9.10 9.24
CA ASN A 253 -3.90 10.51 9.31
C ASN A 253 -4.23 11.10 10.68
N LEU A 254 -5.37 10.71 11.28
CA LEU A 254 -5.71 11.11 12.65
C LEU A 254 -4.66 10.60 13.65
N VAL A 255 -4.25 9.35 13.50
CA VAL A 255 -3.21 8.75 14.36
C VAL A 255 -1.87 9.50 14.17
N ALA A 256 -1.47 9.80 12.93
CA ALA A 256 -0.24 10.56 12.65
C ALA A 256 -0.27 12.00 13.19
N SER A 257 -1.45 12.64 13.22
CA SER A 257 -1.60 14.01 13.75
C SER A 257 -1.50 14.07 15.29
N GLN A 258 -1.82 12.97 15.98
CA GLN A 258 -1.72 12.89 17.44
C GLN A 258 -0.29 12.61 17.92
N THR A 259 0.50 11.87 17.13
CA THR A 259 1.91 11.60 17.44
C THR A 259 2.85 12.79 17.19
N THR A 260 2.39 13.82 16.46
CA THR A 260 3.18 15.00 16.07
C THR A 260 2.90 16.26 16.90
N ARG A 261 2.02 16.23 17.90
CA ARG A 261 1.86 17.36 18.84
C ARG A 261 3.10 17.47 19.74
N PRO A 262 3.74 18.65 19.87
CA PRO A 262 4.81 18.83 20.83
C PRO A 262 4.23 18.64 22.23
N ALA A 263 4.73 17.63 22.94
CA ALA A 263 4.34 17.37 24.32
C ALA A 263 4.80 18.55 25.18
N ASP A 264 3.84 19.21 25.84
CA ASP A 264 4.13 20.08 26.97
C ASP A 264 4.94 19.30 28.01
N SER A 265 6.05 19.91 28.41
CA SER A 265 6.93 19.45 29.47
C SER A 265 6.17 19.10 30.74
N THR A 266 6.29 17.85 31.21
CA THR A 266 6.80 17.45 32.53
C THR A 266 6.47 15.96 32.77
N THR A 267 7.41 15.26 33.43
CA THR A 267 7.38 13.87 33.93
C THR A 267 7.66 12.72 32.95
N THR A 268 8.90 12.24 33.01
CA THR A 268 9.34 10.86 32.74
C THR A 268 8.54 9.84 33.57
N PRO A 269 8.30 8.61 33.06
CA PRO A 269 9.33 7.57 33.10
C PRO A 269 9.48 6.73 31.81
N THR A 270 10.75 6.53 31.46
CA THR A 270 11.41 5.36 30.86
C THR A 270 10.51 4.29 30.19
N ALA A 271 10.26 4.47 28.89
CA ALA A 271 9.95 3.40 27.94
C ALA A 271 11.07 3.35 26.89
N PRO A 272 11.42 2.16 26.36
CA PRO A 272 12.51 2.06 25.39
C PRO A 272 12.13 2.84 24.13
N VAL A 273 13.05 3.73 23.74
CA VAL A 273 12.99 4.52 22.50
C VAL A 273 12.58 3.60 21.36
N ALA A 274 11.38 3.82 20.83
CA ALA A 274 10.94 3.20 19.60
C ALA A 274 11.99 3.54 18.53
N PRO A 275 12.48 2.56 17.75
CA PRO A 275 13.36 2.90 16.64
C PRO A 275 12.54 3.81 15.72
N GLU A 276 12.99 5.06 15.57
CA GLU A 276 12.64 5.86 14.41
C GLU A 276 12.76 4.93 13.20
N LEU A 277 11.74 4.95 12.33
CA LEU A 277 11.85 4.41 10.98
C LEU A 277 13.27 4.74 10.50
N PRO A 278 14.09 3.78 10.05
CA PRO A 278 15.39 4.15 9.54
C PRO A 278 15.10 5.09 8.39
N ALA A 279 15.32 6.39 8.64
CA ALA A 279 15.80 7.27 7.62
C ALA A 279 16.91 6.45 6.98
N SER A 280 16.73 6.07 5.71
CA SER A 280 17.81 5.52 4.89
C SER A 280 19.07 6.22 5.32
N PRO A 281 20.15 5.51 5.71
CA PRO A 281 21.25 6.08 6.47
C PRO A 281 21.51 7.45 5.88
N ARG A 282 21.12 8.50 6.63
CA ARG A 282 21.29 9.88 6.17
C ARG A 282 22.78 10.11 6.25
N VAL A 283 23.48 9.57 5.26
CA VAL A 283 24.69 10.16 4.78
C VAL A 283 24.20 11.54 4.36
N ASP A 284 24.73 12.59 4.96
CA ASP A 284 24.36 14.00 4.72
C ASP A 284 24.43 14.43 3.24
N THR A 285 24.80 13.50 2.35
CA THR A 285 24.91 13.64 0.90
C THR A 285 23.88 12.81 0.11
N SER A 286 22.91 12.15 0.75
CA SER A 286 21.87 11.37 0.06
C SER A 286 20.80 12.26 -0.59
N VAL A 287 20.44 11.95 -1.84
CA VAL A 287 19.31 12.53 -2.56
C VAL A 287 18.05 11.76 -2.16
N SER A 288 17.07 12.46 -1.59
CA SER A 288 15.74 11.90 -1.33
C SER A 288 14.94 11.79 -2.62
N LEU A 289 14.35 10.62 -2.87
CA LEU A 289 13.45 10.34 -3.98
C LEU A 289 12.03 10.12 -3.41
N ASP A 290 11.03 10.05 -4.28
CA ASP A 290 9.63 9.76 -3.87
C ASP A 290 9.54 8.44 -3.07
N THR A 291 10.35 7.45 -3.45
CA THR A 291 10.51 6.19 -2.73
C THR A 291 11.98 5.89 -2.46
N GLY A 292 12.41 6.13 -1.22
CA GLY A 292 13.77 5.83 -0.75
C GLY A 292 14.75 6.99 -0.93
N ALA A 293 16.03 6.72 -0.67
CA ALA A 293 17.10 7.69 -0.84
C ALA A 293 18.39 7.02 -1.35
N LEU A 294 19.10 7.70 -2.24
CA LEU A 294 20.35 7.23 -2.85
C LEU A 294 21.41 8.32 -2.78
N THR A 295 22.68 7.95 -2.61
CA THR A 295 23.78 8.89 -2.81
C THR A 295 23.98 9.15 -4.32
N PRO A 296 24.49 10.32 -4.73
CA PRO A 296 24.80 10.61 -6.13
C PRO A 296 25.66 9.55 -6.80
N GLU A 297 26.61 8.97 -6.07
CA GLU A 297 27.46 7.87 -6.53
C GLU A 297 26.65 6.61 -6.88
N ARG A 298 25.72 6.20 -6.00
CA ARG A 298 24.84 5.04 -6.21
C ARG A 298 23.88 5.29 -7.38
N LEU A 299 23.36 6.51 -7.50
CA LEU A 299 22.52 6.92 -8.62
C LEU A 299 23.27 6.82 -9.96
N ASN A 300 24.51 7.32 -10.01
CA ASN A 300 25.38 7.23 -11.19
C ASN A 300 25.71 5.78 -11.55
N LEU A 301 26.01 4.92 -10.57
CA LEU A 301 26.23 3.50 -10.81
C LEU A 301 24.98 2.81 -11.36
N MET A 302 23.80 3.10 -10.80
CA MET A 302 22.54 2.55 -11.29
C MET A 302 22.30 2.94 -12.75
N LEU A 303 22.35 4.25 -13.07
CA LEU A 303 22.09 4.74 -14.42
C LEU A 303 23.11 4.26 -15.47
N LYS A 304 24.35 3.96 -15.07
CA LYS A 304 25.37 3.41 -15.97
C LYS A 304 25.19 1.92 -16.30
N ASN A 305 24.46 1.18 -15.47
CA ASN A 305 24.31 -0.27 -15.59
C ASN A 305 22.89 -0.69 -16.01
N LEU A 306 22.04 0.25 -16.40
CA LEU A 306 20.75 -0.07 -17.00
C LEU A 306 20.96 -0.77 -18.36
N PRO A 307 20.10 -1.71 -18.76
CA PRO A 307 20.16 -2.39 -20.06
C PRO A 307 19.71 -1.49 -21.23
N VAL A 308 19.61 -0.18 -21.00
CA VAL A 308 19.21 0.84 -21.96
C VAL A 308 20.17 2.02 -21.88
N ASP A 309 20.50 2.62 -23.03
CA ASP A 309 21.24 3.87 -23.06
C ASP A 309 20.28 5.05 -22.90
N VAL A 310 20.47 5.82 -21.83
CA VAL A 310 19.68 7.00 -21.51
C VAL A 310 20.44 8.26 -21.94
N THR A 311 19.77 9.18 -22.61
CA THR A 311 20.22 10.57 -22.77
C THR A 311 19.07 11.45 -22.33
N TYR A 312 19.31 12.33 -21.35
CA TYR A 312 18.30 13.25 -20.85
C TYR A 312 18.51 14.63 -21.47
N VAL A 313 17.42 15.18 -21.98
CA VAL A 313 17.32 16.53 -22.54
C VAL A 313 16.30 17.29 -21.68
N ASP A 314 16.68 18.47 -21.22
CA ASP A 314 15.87 19.29 -20.33
C ASP A 314 14.79 20.10 -21.07
N GLU A 315 14.02 20.89 -20.32
CA GLU A 315 13.00 21.78 -20.84
C GLU A 315 13.52 22.83 -21.83
N ASN A 316 14.82 23.14 -21.78
CA ASN A 316 15.52 24.11 -22.63
C ASN A 316 16.18 23.46 -23.86
N ASP A 317 15.81 22.22 -24.17
CA ASP A 317 16.35 21.43 -25.28
C ASP A 317 17.87 21.15 -25.17
N LYS A 318 18.44 21.24 -23.95
CA LYS A 318 19.85 20.99 -23.67
C LYS A 318 20.08 19.57 -23.17
N VAL A 319 21.12 18.92 -23.68
CA VAL A 319 21.54 17.61 -23.17
C VAL A 319 22.20 17.79 -21.80
N LEU A 320 21.58 17.28 -20.73
CA LEU A 320 22.15 17.39 -19.37
C LEU A 320 22.83 16.11 -18.88
N TYR A 321 22.45 14.96 -19.43
CA TYR A 321 22.99 13.67 -19.00
C TYR A 321 23.00 12.65 -20.14
N TYR A 322 23.97 11.74 -20.12
CA TYR A 322 23.89 10.47 -20.83
C TYR A 322 24.50 9.34 -19.99
N SER A 323 23.92 8.14 -20.08
CA SER A 323 24.49 6.93 -19.48
C SER A 323 25.75 6.56 -20.24
N ALA A 324 26.90 6.92 -19.68
CA ALA A 324 28.21 6.59 -20.24
C ALA A 324 28.55 5.10 -20.06
N SER A 325 27.67 4.21 -20.54
CA SER A 325 27.81 2.76 -20.50
C SER A 325 28.97 2.30 -21.40
N ALA A 326 29.59 1.16 -21.05
CA ALA A 326 30.72 0.59 -21.79
C ALA A 326 30.30 0.02 -23.16
N HIS A 327 29.08 -0.52 -23.26
CA HIS A 327 28.55 -1.20 -24.44
C HIS A 327 27.46 -0.42 -25.18
N ARG A 328 27.50 0.92 -25.12
CA ARG A 328 26.49 1.78 -25.73
C ARG A 328 26.30 1.54 -27.22
N VAL A 329 25.05 1.57 -27.66
CA VAL A 329 24.65 1.43 -29.07
C VAL A 329 25.03 2.67 -29.87
N PHE A 330 24.84 3.86 -29.28
CA PHE A 330 25.19 5.13 -29.91
C PHE A 330 26.32 5.82 -29.13
N PRO A 331 27.50 6.02 -29.74
CA PRO A 331 28.59 6.70 -29.06
C PRO A 331 28.22 8.16 -28.74
N ARG A 332 28.70 8.62 -27.58
CA ARG A 332 28.58 10.00 -27.08
C ARG A 332 29.92 10.46 -26.51
N SER A 333 30.18 11.75 -26.60
CA SER A 333 31.34 12.42 -26.01
C SER A 333 30.87 13.33 -24.87
N PRO A 334 31.68 13.54 -23.81
CA PRO A 334 31.36 14.51 -22.76
C PRO A 334 31.03 15.92 -23.29
N ALA A 335 31.56 16.30 -24.46
CA ALA A 335 31.33 17.61 -25.08
C ALA A 335 29.87 17.87 -25.51
N ILE A 336 28.98 16.88 -25.47
CA ILE A 336 27.56 17.10 -25.77
C ILE A 336 26.79 17.73 -24.61
N ILE A 337 27.31 17.65 -23.38
CA ILE A 337 26.61 18.16 -22.20
C ILE A 337 26.49 19.69 -22.32
N GLY A 338 25.26 20.21 -22.16
CA GLY A 338 24.91 21.62 -22.35
C GLY A 338 24.67 22.03 -23.81
N ARG A 339 24.81 21.12 -24.78
CA ARG A 339 24.57 21.40 -26.20
C ARG A 339 23.07 21.25 -26.53
N ASP A 340 22.58 22.09 -27.45
CA ASP A 340 21.24 21.93 -28.03
C ASP A 340 21.10 20.57 -28.71
N VAL A 341 19.98 19.89 -28.46
CA VAL A 341 19.69 18.58 -29.05
C VAL A 341 19.66 18.64 -30.59
N GLN A 342 19.22 19.76 -31.16
CA GLN A 342 19.20 20.00 -32.60
C GLN A 342 20.62 19.97 -33.19
N ASN A 343 21.59 20.55 -32.46
CA ASN A 343 22.99 20.60 -32.88
C ASN A 343 23.70 19.24 -32.73
N CYS A 344 23.11 18.29 -32.01
CA CYS A 344 23.63 16.93 -31.86
C CYS A 344 23.29 16.00 -33.05
N HIS A 345 22.48 16.46 -34.02
CA HIS A 345 21.99 15.65 -35.13
C HIS A 345 22.37 16.26 -36.49
N PRO A 346 22.48 15.44 -37.57
CA PRO A 346 22.69 15.94 -38.92
C PRO A 346 21.51 16.81 -39.39
N HIS A 347 21.76 17.83 -40.21
CA HIS A 347 20.73 18.76 -40.72
C HIS A 347 19.49 18.07 -41.28
N LYS A 348 19.67 16.97 -42.03
CA LYS A 348 18.58 16.15 -42.60
C LYS A 348 17.63 15.50 -41.58
N SER A 349 18.00 15.50 -40.30
CA SER A 349 17.24 14.88 -39.21
C SER A 349 16.72 15.89 -38.19
N VAL A 350 17.11 17.17 -38.29
CA VAL A 350 16.72 18.22 -37.32
C VAL A 350 15.21 18.46 -37.35
N ASP A 351 14.58 18.44 -38.54
CA ASP A 351 13.12 18.61 -38.67
C ASP A 351 12.35 17.50 -37.93
N VAL A 352 12.90 16.28 -37.95
CA VAL A 352 12.31 15.14 -37.23
C VAL A 352 12.46 15.33 -35.71
N VAL A 353 13.63 15.81 -35.26
CA VAL A 353 13.89 16.11 -33.83
C VAL A 353 12.92 17.19 -33.34
N ASN A 354 12.80 18.31 -34.05
CA ASN A 354 11.91 19.41 -33.67
C ASN A 354 10.45 18.97 -33.59
N ARG A 355 9.98 18.21 -34.59
CA ARG A 355 8.62 17.65 -34.57
C ARG A 355 8.37 16.76 -33.36
N ILE A 356 9.33 15.93 -32.95
CA ILE A 356 9.19 15.06 -31.76
C ILE A 356 9.14 15.90 -30.48
N VAL A 357 10.06 16.85 -30.31
CA VAL A 357 10.11 17.73 -29.13
C VAL A 357 8.81 18.54 -29.01
N GLU A 358 8.31 19.11 -30.11
CA GLU A 358 7.03 19.81 -30.13
C GLU A 358 5.85 18.91 -29.75
N SER A 359 5.85 17.66 -30.24
CA SER A 359 4.79 16.70 -29.92
C SER A 359 4.76 16.34 -28.42
N PHE A 360 5.92 16.27 -27.77
CA PHE A 360 6.03 16.08 -26.32
C PHE A 360 5.54 17.32 -25.57
N ARG A 361 5.95 18.53 -25.98
CA ARG A 361 5.49 19.78 -25.36
C ARG A 361 3.96 19.96 -25.45
N LYS A 362 3.38 19.59 -26.59
CA LYS A 362 1.93 19.64 -26.84
C LYS A 362 1.15 18.45 -26.25
N LYS A 363 1.83 17.49 -25.61
CA LYS A 363 1.24 16.26 -25.04
C LYS A 363 0.44 15.45 -26.07
N GLU A 364 0.83 15.51 -27.34
CA GLU A 364 0.13 14.85 -28.46
C GLU A 364 0.32 13.32 -28.47
N LYS A 365 1.29 12.82 -27.69
CA LYS A 365 1.46 11.38 -27.39
C LYS A 365 1.51 11.15 -25.88
N ASN A 366 0.53 10.42 -25.37
CA ASN A 366 0.55 9.78 -24.05
C ASN A 366 1.11 8.36 -24.21
N VAL A 367 2.43 8.23 -24.27
CA VAL A 367 3.10 6.99 -23.91
C VAL A 367 4.30 7.39 -23.07
N ALA A 368 4.30 6.86 -21.85
CA ALA A 368 5.21 7.14 -20.76
C ALA A 368 6.70 7.11 -21.14
#